data_AF-A0AA35SK45-F1
#
_entry.id   AF-A0AA35SK45-F1
#
_cell.length_a   1.000
_cell.length_b   1.000
_cell.length_c   1.000
_cell.angle_alpha   90.00
_cell.angle_beta   90.00
_cell.angle_gamma   90.00
#
_symmetry.space_group_name_H-M   'P 1'
#
loop_
_entity.id
_entity.type
_entity.pdbx_description
1 polymer ?
#
loop_
_entity_poly.entity_id
_entity_poly.type
_entity_poly.pdbx_seq_one_letter_code
_entity_poly.pdbx_strand_id
1 'polypeptide(L)'
;VNGRCTSPNTCICSSGWSGAACTTANCQQGCVNGICSAPNKCTCTGGWTGSSCDQFICSPSCVHGRCTGPNQCTCDSGWTGSTCSNGCSRCVNGRCTGNRCVCNAGWTGSACDHRSSTCSRCINGLCINSQCACNVGWSGSACDQPIDECSRAGIICK
;
A
#
# COMPACT_ATOMS: atom_id res chain seq x y z
N VAL A 1 -10.74 12.50 -46.16
CA VAL A 1 -11.21 11.29 -46.88
C VAL A 1 -9.98 10.58 -47.44
N ASN A 2 -9.75 9.31 -47.09
CA ASN A 2 -8.49 8.61 -47.40
C ASN A 2 -8.64 7.64 -48.58
N GLY A 3 -9.17 8.13 -49.71
CA GLY A 3 -9.41 7.29 -50.89
C GLY A 3 -9.99 8.09 -52.06
N ARG A 4 -10.20 7.40 -53.18
CA ARG A 4 -10.81 7.96 -54.40
C ARG A 4 -12.20 7.37 -54.61
N CYS A 5 -13.22 8.22 -54.70
CA CYS A 5 -14.58 7.78 -54.97
C CYS A 5 -14.81 7.60 -56.46
N THR A 6 -15.36 6.45 -56.83
CA THR A 6 -15.61 6.06 -58.23
C THR A 6 -17.09 6.11 -58.58
N SER A 7 -17.98 6.06 -57.58
CA SER A 7 -19.43 6.20 -57.70
C SER A 7 -20.02 6.63 -56.35
N PRO A 8 -21.30 7.04 -56.27
CA PRO A 8 -21.95 7.31 -54.98
C PRO A 8 -21.83 6.11 -54.03
N ASN A 9 -21.39 6.35 -52.79
CA ASN A 9 -21.12 5.33 -51.76
C ASN A 9 -20.04 4.26 -52.09
N THR A 10 -19.32 4.40 -53.21
CA THR A 10 -18.28 3.45 -53.64
C THR A 10 -16.94 4.18 -53.79
N CYS A 11 -16.08 4.01 -52.79
CA CYS A 11 -14.73 4.58 -52.78
C CYS A 11 -13.66 3.50 -52.68
N ILE A 12 -12.58 3.66 -53.46
CA ILE A 12 -11.38 2.84 -53.38
C ILE A 12 -10.47 3.48 -52.33
N CYS A 13 -10.26 2.79 -51.22
CA CYS A 13 -9.53 3.33 -50.08
C CYS A 13 -8.01 3.16 -50.23
N SER A 14 -7.26 4.15 -49.73
CA SER A 14 -5.81 4.07 -49.58
C SER A 14 -5.42 2.95 -48.61
N SER A 15 -4.18 2.49 -48.69
CA SER A 15 -3.66 1.42 -47.82
C SER A 15 -3.94 1.71 -46.34
N GLY A 16 -4.50 0.71 -45.65
CA GLY A 16 -4.83 0.81 -44.23
C GLY A 16 -6.15 1.52 -43.90
N TRP A 17 -6.99 1.86 -44.89
CA TRP A 17 -8.32 2.44 -44.67
C TRP A 17 -9.42 1.56 -45.26
N SER A 18 -10.64 1.67 -44.71
CA SER A 18 -11.83 0.92 -45.12
C SER A 18 -13.12 1.71 -44.90
N GLY A 19 -14.25 1.09 -45.27
CA GLY A 19 -15.58 1.68 -45.21
C GLY A 19 -15.98 2.41 -46.50
N ALA A 20 -17.28 2.64 -46.70
CA ALA A 20 -17.83 3.25 -47.92
C ALA A 20 -17.25 4.65 -48.21
N ALA A 21 -16.85 5.39 -47.17
CA ALA A 21 -16.26 6.72 -47.26
C ALA A 21 -14.73 6.74 -47.00
N CYS A 22 -14.07 5.59 -46.82
CA CYS A 22 -12.65 5.50 -46.49
C CYS A 22 -12.23 6.32 -45.26
N THR A 23 -13.06 6.26 -44.22
CA THR A 23 -12.87 6.96 -42.94
C THR A 23 -12.56 6.02 -41.78
N THR A 24 -12.72 4.70 -41.97
CA THR A 24 -12.38 3.70 -40.95
C THR A 24 -10.93 3.30 -41.12
N ALA A 25 -10.11 3.48 -40.09
CA ALA A 25 -8.72 3.03 -40.10
C ALA A 25 -8.65 1.53 -39.80
N ASN A 26 -7.69 0.84 -40.43
CA ASN A 26 -7.43 -0.57 -40.21
C ASN A 26 -6.18 -0.73 -39.33
N CYS A 27 -6.30 -1.50 -38.26
CA CYS A 27 -5.19 -1.85 -37.37
C CYS A 27 -5.02 -3.38 -37.37
N GLN A 28 -3.92 -3.89 -37.93
CA GLN A 28 -3.71 -5.33 -38.12
C GLN A 28 -3.67 -6.12 -36.80
N GLN A 29 -3.02 -5.58 -35.78
CA GLN A 29 -2.96 -6.20 -34.45
C GLN A 29 -4.20 -5.91 -33.57
N GLY A 30 -5.11 -5.06 -34.04
CA GLY A 30 -6.23 -4.56 -33.24
C GLY A 30 -5.81 -3.63 -32.10
N CYS A 31 -6.80 -2.94 -31.52
CA CYS A 31 -6.62 -2.11 -30.32
C CYS A 31 -7.50 -2.71 -29.22
N VAL A 32 -6.88 -3.29 -28.17
CA VAL A 32 -7.60 -4.04 -27.14
C VAL A 32 -8.47 -3.10 -26.30
N ASN A 33 -7.85 -2.07 -25.71
CA ASN A 33 -8.53 -1.04 -24.91
C ASN A 33 -8.37 0.34 -25.55
N GLY A 34 -8.83 0.47 -26.78
CA GLY A 34 -8.71 1.71 -27.53
C GLY A 34 -9.41 1.67 -28.88
N ILE A 35 -9.21 2.72 -29.65
CA ILE A 35 -9.75 2.84 -31.01
C ILE A 35 -8.62 2.91 -32.03
N CYS A 36 -8.83 2.33 -33.21
CA CYS A 36 -7.93 2.51 -34.34
C CYS A 36 -8.14 3.90 -34.94
N SER A 37 -7.28 4.84 -34.58
CA SER A 37 -7.43 6.26 -34.95
C SER A 37 -6.76 6.60 -36.28
N ALA A 38 -5.78 5.79 -36.68
CA ALA A 38 -5.13 5.85 -37.99
C ALA A 38 -4.58 4.45 -38.34
N PRO A 39 -4.18 4.19 -39.61
CA PRO A 39 -3.65 2.89 -40.00
C PRO A 39 -2.55 2.40 -39.06
N ASN A 40 -2.76 1.22 -38.47
CA ASN A 40 -1.86 0.61 -37.48
C ASN A 40 -1.50 1.52 -36.28
N LYS A 41 -2.35 2.50 -35.95
CA LYS A 41 -2.17 3.39 -34.80
C LYS A 41 -3.39 3.37 -33.91
N CYS A 42 -3.19 2.92 -32.67
CA CYS A 42 -4.22 2.93 -31.65
C CYS A 42 -4.18 4.23 -30.83
N THR A 43 -5.37 4.75 -30.51
CA THR A 43 -5.57 5.73 -29.43
C THR A 43 -6.17 4.99 -28.25
N CYS A 44 -5.41 4.87 -27.16
CA CYS A 44 -5.81 4.09 -26.00
C CYS A 44 -6.81 4.83 -25.11
N THR A 45 -7.73 4.07 -24.51
CA THR A 45 -8.62 4.56 -23.46
C THR A 45 -7.80 4.91 -22.21
N GLY A 46 -8.29 5.85 -21.39
CA GLY A 46 -7.60 6.30 -20.19
C GLY A 46 -7.16 5.13 -19.29
N GLY A 47 -5.90 5.15 -18.85
CA GLY A 47 -5.31 4.07 -18.06
C GLY A 47 -4.69 2.93 -18.88
N TRP A 48 -4.64 3.02 -20.22
CA TRP A 48 -3.98 2.06 -21.11
C TRP A 48 -2.92 2.71 -22.00
N THR A 49 -1.93 1.90 -22.40
CA THR A 49 -0.77 2.27 -23.22
C THR A 49 -0.29 1.07 -24.04
N GLY A 50 0.81 1.25 -24.78
CA GLY A 50 1.33 0.27 -25.72
C GLY A 50 0.75 0.47 -27.12
N SER A 51 1.38 -0.15 -28.12
CA SER A 51 0.96 -0.04 -29.53
C SER A 51 -0.44 -0.61 -29.80
N SER A 52 -0.85 -1.59 -29.00
CA SER A 52 -2.12 -2.32 -29.05
C SER A 52 -3.08 -1.96 -27.90
N CYS A 53 -2.72 -1.02 -27.02
CA CYS A 53 -3.49 -0.66 -25.82
C CYS A 53 -3.75 -1.86 -24.87
N ASP A 54 -2.76 -2.72 -24.72
CA ASP A 54 -2.77 -3.93 -23.91
C ASP A 54 -1.97 -3.79 -22.60
N GLN A 55 -1.23 -2.70 -22.45
CA GLN A 55 -0.50 -2.37 -21.24
C GLN A 55 -1.31 -1.37 -20.42
N PHE A 56 -1.41 -1.58 -19.12
CA PHE A 56 -2.07 -0.63 -18.22
C PHE A 56 -1.08 0.42 -17.70
N ILE A 57 -1.58 1.62 -17.46
CA ILE A 57 -0.87 2.72 -16.79
C ILE A 57 -1.36 2.78 -15.34
N CYS A 58 -0.44 2.95 -14.39
CA CYS A 58 -0.77 3.46 -13.07
C CYS A 58 -0.29 4.91 -12.94
N SER A 59 -1.24 5.85 -12.94
CA SER A 59 -0.97 7.26 -12.70
C SER A 59 -1.91 7.79 -11.60
N PRO A 60 -1.41 8.13 -10.40
CA PRO A 60 0.01 8.16 -10.03
C PRO A 60 0.64 6.77 -9.92
N SER A 61 1.96 6.70 -10.03
CA SER A 61 2.71 5.45 -9.89
C SER A 61 2.53 4.85 -8.49
N CYS A 62 2.50 3.52 -8.40
CA CYS A 62 2.53 2.80 -7.13
C CYS A 62 3.91 2.96 -6.48
N VAL A 63 3.98 3.49 -5.26
CA VAL A 63 5.26 3.76 -4.56
C VAL A 63 5.81 2.48 -3.92
N HIS A 64 5.00 1.80 -3.11
CA HIS A 64 5.35 0.55 -2.43
C HIS A 64 4.36 -0.57 -2.80
N GLY A 65 4.34 -0.91 -4.08
CA GLY A 65 3.44 -1.92 -4.62
C GLY A 65 3.62 -2.11 -6.12
N ARG A 66 2.75 -2.92 -6.71
CA ARG A 66 2.74 -3.21 -8.15
C ARG A 66 1.46 -2.75 -8.80
N CYS A 67 1.59 -2.25 -10.03
CA CYS A 67 0.44 -1.96 -10.88
C CYS A 67 -0.16 -3.27 -11.36
N THR A 68 -1.40 -3.55 -10.97
CA THR A 68 -2.10 -4.81 -11.28
C THR A 68 -3.33 -4.60 -12.16
N GLY A 69 -3.62 -3.35 -12.51
CA GLY A 69 -4.67 -2.95 -13.43
C GLY A 69 -4.60 -1.44 -13.73
N PRO A 70 -5.46 -0.93 -14.63
CA PRO A 70 -5.51 0.49 -14.96
C PRO A 70 -5.73 1.34 -13.70
N ASN A 71 -4.76 2.17 -13.35
CA ASN A 71 -4.73 2.98 -12.13
C ASN A 71 -4.98 2.20 -10.83
N GLN A 72 -4.66 0.90 -10.80
CA GLN A 72 -4.87 0.04 -9.66
C GLN A 72 -3.55 -0.52 -9.14
N CYS A 73 -3.23 -0.19 -7.88
CA CYS A 73 -2.06 -0.69 -7.19
C CYS A 73 -2.42 -1.81 -6.21
N THR A 74 -1.65 -2.90 -6.24
CA THR A 74 -1.59 -3.89 -5.16
C THR A 74 -0.38 -3.56 -4.28
N CYS A 75 -0.63 -3.27 -3.01
CA CYS A 75 0.41 -2.77 -2.11
C CYS A 75 1.23 -3.89 -1.45
N ASP A 76 2.50 -3.59 -1.20
CA ASP A 76 3.38 -4.44 -0.42
C ASP A 76 2.93 -4.48 1.05
N SER A 77 3.38 -5.50 1.79
CA SER A 77 2.99 -5.68 3.19
C SER A 77 3.35 -4.45 4.03
N GLY A 78 2.35 -3.87 4.71
CA GLY A 78 2.52 -2.68 5.55
C GLY A 78 2.15 -1.36 4.86
N TRP A 79 1.90 -1.38 3.55
CA TRP A 79 1.50 -0.21 2.77
C TRP A 79 0.03 -0.29 2.36
N THR A 80 -0.64 0.85 2.35
CA THR A 80 -2.02 0.99 1.86
C THR A 80 -2.21 2.32 1.12
N GLY A 81 -3.44 2.57 0.67
CA GLY A 81 -3.79 3.73 -0.14
C GLY A 81 -3.73 3.42 -1.63
N SER A 82 -4.34 4.28 -2.45
CA SER A 82 -4.45 4.10 -3.90
C SER A 82 -3.11 4.06 -4.63
N THR A 83 -2.07 4.69 -4.06
CA THR A 83 -0.70 4.72 -4.60
C THR A 83 0.27 3.89 -3.75
N CYS A 84 -0.23 3.14 -2.76
CA CYS A 84 0.59 2.42 -1.79
C CYS A 84 1.61 3.32 -1.08
N SER A 85 1.25 4.58 -0.87
CA SER A 85 2.13 5.55 -0.22
C SER A 85 1.94 5.60 1.29
N ASN A 86 0.90 4.98 1.85
CA ASN A 86 0.59 5.07 3.29
C ASN A 86 1.20 3.90 4.06
N GLY A 87 2.31 4.14 4.75
CA GLY A 87 3.05 3.10 5.49
C GLY A 87 2.46 2.73 6.87
N CYS A 88 1.35 3.35 7.26
CA CYS A 88 0.80 3.23 8.61
C CYS A 88 -0.31 2.18 8.76
N SER A 89 -0.53 1.34 7.75
CA SER A 89 -1.63 0.35 7.77
C SER A 89 -1.57 -0.62 8.94
N ARG A 90 -0.36 -0.85 9.47
CA ARG A 90 -0.10 -1.74 10.61
C ARG A 90 0.14 -0.99 11.92
N CYS A 91 -0.11 0.31 11.97
CA CYS A 91 0.09 1.11 13.19
C CYS A 91 -0.99 0.74 14.22
N VAL A 92 -0.64 -0.07 15.22
CA VAL A 92 -1.62 -0.60 16.19
C VAL A 92 -1.73 0.31 17.40
N ASN A 93 -0.62 0.55 18.11
CA ASN A 93 -0.59 1.35 19.34
C ASN A 93 0.21 2.64 19.17
N GLY A 94 -0.14 3.43 18.16
CA GLY A 94 0.54 4.68 17.88
C GLY A 94 -0.27 5.62 17.00
N ARG A 95 0.28 6.81 16.79
CA ARG A 95 -0.24 7.80 15.85
C ARG A 95 0.59 7.75 14.57
N CYS A 96 -0.10 7.69 13.43
CA CYS A 96 0.55 7.86 12.14
C CYS A 96 0.90 9.33 11.90
N THR A 97 2.17 9.60 11.61
CA THR A 97 2.65 10.91 11.17
C THR A 97 3.43 10.72 9.87
N GLY A 98 2.81 11.08 8.73
CA GLY A 98 3.32 10.76 7.40
C GLY A 98 3.27 9.25 7.14
N ASN A 99 4.44 8.62 7.03
CA ASN A 99 4.59 7.17 6.83
C ASN A 99 5.19 6.42 8.03
N ARG A 100 5.30 7.10 9.18
CA ARG A 100 5.87 6.54 10.39
C ARG A 100 4.81 6.43 11.47
N CYS A 101 4.68 5.24 12.06
CA CYS A 101 3.92 5.04 13.27
C CYS A 101 4.74 5.54 14.47
N VAL A 102 4.24 6.56 15.15
CA VAL A 102 4.82 7.09 16.39
C VAL A 102 4.11 6.41 17.55
N CYS A 103 4.85 5.57 18.29
CA CYS A 103 4.24 4.73 19.32
C CYS A 103 3.75 5.53 20.53
N ASN A 104 2.61 5.09 21.06
CA ASN A 104 2.13 5.50 22.37
C ASN A 104 3.10 4.98 23.45
N ALA A 105 3.08 5.61 24.63
CA ALA A 105 3.91 5.21 25.75
C ALA A 105 3.76 3.71 26.05
N GLY A 106 4.89 3.00 26.24
CA GLY A 106 4.91 1.57 26.52
C GLY A 106 4.92 0.66 25.27
N TRP A 107 4.88 1.21 24.06
CA TRP A 107 4.97 0.46 22.81
C TRP A 107 6.21 0.84 21.98
N THR A 108 6.68 -0.10 21.19
CA THR A 108 7.86 0.02 20.31
C THR A 108 7.68 -0.82 19.05
N GLY A 109 8.63 -0.73 18.13
CA GLY A 109 8.54 -1.33 16.80
C GLY A 109 7.98 -0.36 15.76
N SER A 110 8.20 -0.66 14.49
CA SER A 110 7.74 0.18 13.36
C SER A 110 6.22 0.23 13.22
N ALA A 111 5.51 -0.77 13.77
CA ALA A 111 4.06 -0.89 13.82
C ALA A 111 3.47 -0.63 15.22
N CYS A 112 4.32 -0.37 16.23
CA CYS A 112 3.90 -0.23 17.62
C CYS A 112 3.12 -1.45 18.14
N ASP A 113 3.55 -2.63 17.70
CA ASP A 113 3.00 -3.95 18.01
C ASP A 113 3.82 -4.70 19.07
N HIS A 114 5.00 -4.18 19.42
CA HIS A 114 5.81 -4.72 20.50
C HIS A 114 5.65 -3.87 21.76
N ARG A 115 5.42 -4.50 22.92
CA ARG A 115 5.54 -3.77 24.19
C ARG A 115 7.00 -3.42 24.43
N SER A 116 7.27 -2.16 24.76
CA SER A 116 8.63 -1.64 24.96
C SER A 116 9.33 -2.39 26.08
N SER A 117 10.39 -3.14 25.77
CA SER A 117 11.18 -3.97 26.71
C SER A 117 11.77 -3.22 27.90
N THR A 118 11.84 -1.89 27.83
CA THR A 118 12.37 -1.02 28.87
C THR A 118 11.38 -0.79 30.03
N CYS A 119 10.08 -1.00 29.82
CA CYS A 119 9.04 -0.86 30.85
C CYS A 119 8.01 -2.01 30.87
N SER A 120 8.02 -2.89 29.87
CA SER A 120 7.02 -3.96 29.69
C SER A 120 7.15 -5.12 30.67
N ARG A 121 8.17 -5.07 31.54
CA ARG A 121 8.38 -6.08 32.58
C ARG A 121 7.85 -5.66 33.94
N CYS A 122 7.33 -4.44 34.15
CA CYS A 122 6.71 -4.10 35.43
C CYS A 122 5.37 -4.85 35.59
N ILE A 123 5.40 -6.05 36.18
CA ILE A 123 4.20 -6.89 36.34
C ILE A 123 3.27 -6.28 37.39
N ASN A 124 3.82 -5.99 38.58
CA ASN A 124 3.09 -5.39 39.70
C ASN A 124 3.68 -4.03 40.08
N GLY A 125 3.76 -3.09 39.13
CA GLY A 125 4.33 -1.77 39.40
C GLY A 125 4.11 -0.76 38.28
N LEU A 126 4.47 0.49 38.56
CA LEU A 126 4.41 1.61 37.62
C LEU A 126 5.79 1.82 36.98
N CYS A 127 5.84 2.06 35.67
CA CYS A 127 7.10 2.46 35.04
C CYS A 127 7.34 3.95 35.21
N ILE A 128 8.47 4.32 35.79
CA ILE A 128 8.91 5.70 35.97
C ILE A 128 10.35 5.79 35.45
N ASN A 129 10.60 6.63 34.45
CA ASN A 129 11.94 6.87 33.89
C ASN A 129 12.74 5.59 33.57
N SER A 130 12.11 4.60 32.90
CA SER A 130 12.74 3.32 32.55
C SER A 130 13.07 2.38 33.72
N GLN A 131 12.49 2.61 34.91
CA GLN A 131 12.59 1.73 36.07
C GLN A 131 11.20 1.39 36.63
N CYS A 132 11.03 0.17 37.14
CA CYS A 132 9.77 -0.25 37.76
C CYS A 132 9.71 0.19 39.23
N ALA A 133 8.71 0.99 39.57
CA ALA A 133 8.31 1.26 40.94
C ALA A 133 7.25 0.22 41.35
N CYS A 134 7.61 -0.72 42.23
CA CYS A 134 6.75 -1.84 42.59
C CYS A 134 5.63 -1.45 43.57
N ASN A 135 4.45 -2.04 43.36
CA ASN A 135 3.35 -2.00 44.31
C ASN A 135 3.76 -2.70 45.61
N VAL A 136 3.10 -2.34 46.73
CA VAL A 136 3.38 -2.95 48.04
C VAL A 136 3.24 -4.47 47.97
N GLY A 137 4.25 -5.18 48.50
CA GLY A 137 4.30 -6.65 48.48
C GLY A 137 5.03 -7.25 47.28
N TRP A 138 5.59 -6.43 46.37
CA TRP A 138 6.35 -6.91 45.21
C TRP A 138 7.73 -6.26 45.11
N SER A 139 8.70 -7.00 44.59
CA SER A 139 10.10 -6.58 44.41
C SER A 139 10.69 -7.17 43.13
N GLY A 140 11.97 -6.87 42.86
CA GLY A 140 12.66 -7.19 41.62
C GLY A 140 12.58 -6.05 40.60
N SER A 141 13.50 -6.06 39.62
CA SER A 141 13.57 -5.04 38.55
C SER A 141 12.35 -5.05 37.62
N ALA A 142 11.52 -6.08 37.72
CA ALA A 142 10.28 -6.32 37.01
C ALA A 142 9.04 -6.34 37.95
N CYS A 143 9.19 -6.18 39.26
CA CYS A 143 8.08 -6.34 40.22
C CYS A 143 7.35 -7.70 40.09
N ASP A 144 8.12 -8.74 39.82
CA ASP A 144 7.69 -10.12 39.58
C ASP A 144 7.96 -11.04 40.78
N GLN A 145 8.67 -10.56 41.80
CA GLN A 145 8.96 -11.31 43.01
C GLN A 145 8.09 -10.85 44.17
N PRO A 146 7.29 -11.73 44.80
CA PRO A 146 6.58 -11.37 46.02
C PRO A 146 7.59 -11.09 47.13
N ILE A 147 7.36 -10.02 47.89
CA ILE A 147 8.13 -9.74 49.09
C ILE A 147 7.67 -10.72 50.15
N ASP A 148 8.56 -11.63 50.53
CA ASP A 148 8.39 -12.40 51.75
C ASP A 148 8.56 -11.45 52.95
N GLU A 149 7.45 -11.10 53.59
CA GLU A 149 7.43 -10.22 54.76
C GLU A 149 8.29 -10.77 55.90
N CYS A 150 8.46 -12.09 55.96
CA CYS A 150 9.25 -12.79 56.96
C CYS A 150 10.75 -12.51 56.76
N SER A 151 11.22 -12.70 55.52
CA SER A 151 12.58 -12.37 55.10
C SER A 151 12.90 -10.87 55.22
N ARG A 152 11.93 -9.99 54.95
CA ARG A 152 12.09 -8.52 55.10
C ARG A 152 12.11 -8.07 56.56
N ALA A 153 11.31 -8.68 57.43
CA ALA A 153 11.26 -8.37 58.84
C ALA A 153 12.32 -9.12 59.69
N GLY A 154 13.14 -9.96 59.06
CA GLY A 154 14.18 -10.72 59.74
C GLY A 154 13.62 -11.77 60.71
N ILE A 155 12.40 -12.26 60.46
CA ILE A 155 11.70 -13.24 61.30
C ILE A 155 11.43 -14.51 60.52
N ILE A 156 11.44 -15.64 61.22
CA ILE A 156 11.13 -16.95 60.64
C ILE A 156 9.62 -17.15 60.68
N CYS A 157 9.00 -17.28 59.52
CA CYS A 157 7.60 -17.70 59.43
C CYS A 157 7.47 -19.22 59.52
N LYS A 158 6.45 -19.67 60.25
CA LYS A 158 6.07 -21.08 60.38
C LYS A 158 4.98 -21.45 59.38
#